data_AF-A0A948BJX8-F1
#
_entry.id   AF-A0A948BJX8-F1
#
_cell.length_a   1.000
_cell.length_b   1.000
_cell.length_c   1.000
_cell.angle_alpha   90.00
_cell.angle_beta   90.00
_cell.angle_gamma   90.00
#
_symmetry.space_group_name_H-M   'P 1'
#
loop_
_entity.id
_entity.type
_entity.pdbx_description
1 polymer ?
#
loop_
_entity_poly.entity_id
_entity_poly.type
_entity_poly.pdbx_seq_one_letter_code
_entity_poly.pdbx_strand_id
1 'polypeptide(L)'
;MSDFDSSQKLIKCNVCHLGKSPTIRFVEIELFKAWAYIMFHRHGLSVSDMSQHLWVDMVEYESRKSIYDKLEQPEAVDHIELLITCGTSNTCHTVNRFTFHQDVDEIKSVLLSHLCEDIRSSKNYQFIVTTGYAFKMKNESEGFLLGLEGSNCSSLF
;
A
#
# COMPACT_ATOMS: atom_id res chain seq x y z
N MET A 1 -0.52 -14.87 -15.97
CA MET A 1 -1.38 -13.67 -15.88
C MET A 1 -1.85 -13.66 -14.44
N SER A 2 -1.39 -12.72 -13.62
CA SER A 2 -1.84 -12.63 -12.23
C SER A 2 -3.32 -12.24 -12.27
N ASP A 3 -4.19 -13.12 -11.76
CA ASP A 3 -5.58 -12.81 -11.46
C ASP A 3 -5.59 -11.87 -10.26
N PHE A 4 -5.17 -10.62 -10.47
CA PHE A 4 -5.30 -9.59 -9.46
C PHE A 4 -6.77 -9.17 -9.42
N ASP A 5 -7.37 -9.20 -8.23
CA ASP A 5 -8.76 -8.81 -8.05
C ASP A 5 -8.94 -7.34 -8.47
N SER A 6 -9.99 -7.04 -9.24
CA SER A 6 -10.27 -5.70 -9.74
C SER A 6 -10.66 -4.69 -8.64
N SER A 7 -10.69 -5.14 -7.39
CA SER A 7 -10.92 -4.34 -6.20
C SER A 7 -10.17 -4.90 -4.99
N GLN A 8 -9.68 -4.03 -4.10
CA GLN A 8 -8.97 -4.44 -2.88
C GLN A 8 -9.35 -3.56 -1.69
N LYS A 9 -9.54 -4.17 -0.51
CA LYS A 9 -9.73 -3.43 0.75
C LYS A 9 -8.39 -3.04 1.35
N LEU A 10 -8.21 -1.75 1.57
CA LEU A 10 -6.96 -1.15 2.06
C LEU A 10 -7.18 -0.44 3.39
N ILE A 11 -6.10 -0.32 4.16
CA ILE A 11 -5.94 0.64 5.24
C ILE A 11 -4.99 1.72 4.75
N LYS A 12 -5.47 2.96 4.71
CA LYS A 12 -4.64 4.15 4.59
C LYS A 12 -4.20 4.57 5.99
N CYS A 13 -2.92 4.81 6.20
CA CYS A 13 -2.38 5.22 7.49
C CYS A 13 -1.14 6.10 7.34
N ASN A 14 -0.83 6.84 8.39
CA ASN A 14 0.41 7.59 8.53
C ASN A 14 1.47 6.72 9.22
N VAL A 15 2.66 6.66 8.62
CA VAL A 15 3.85 6.03 9.18
C VAL A 15 4.83 7.12 9.55
N CYS A 16 5.14 7.20 10.84
CA CYS A 16 6.01 8.20 11.41
C CYS A 16 7.34 7.56 11.84
N HIS A 17 8.43 8.26 11.54
CA HIS A 17 9.73 8.02 12.15
C HIS A 17 10.04 9.22 13.04
N LEU A 18 10.70 8.98 14.18
CA LEU A 18 11.09 10.07 15.09
C LEU A 18 11.87 11.15 14.33
N GLY A 19 11.40 12.40 14.41
CA GLY A 19 12.05 13.56 13.77
C GLY A 19 11.89 13.67 12.25
N LYS A 20 11.04 12.86 11.61
CA LYS A 20 10.74 12.97 10.18
C LYS A 20 9.26 13.23 9.95
N SER A 21 8.94 13.86 8.81
CA SER A 21 7.55 14.03 8.37
C SER A 21 6.87 12.66 8.20
N PRO A 22 5.59 12.55 8.58
CA PRO A 22 4.82 11.34 8.34
C PRO A 22 4.75 11.00 6.85
N THR A 23 4.77 9.72 6.54
CA THR A 23 4.55 9.21 5.18
C THR A 23 3.25 8.42 5.13
N ILE A 24 2.48 8.57 4.06
CA ILE A 24 1.24 7.83 3.88
C ILE A 24 1.55 6.44 3.33
N ARG A 25 0.86 5.43 3.86
CA ARG A 25 0.88 4.05 3.35
C ARG A 25 -0.53 3.54 3.13
N PHE A 26 -0.70 2.86 2.01
CA PHE A 26 -1.85 2.02 1.72
C PHE A 26 -1.42 0.56 1.85
N VAL A 27 -2.11 -0.19 2.69
CA VAL A 27 -1.77 -1.58 3.02
C VAL A 27 -3.03 -2.41 2.96
N GLU A 28 -2.96 -3.59 2.35
CA GLU A 28 -4.09 -4.51 2.28
C GLU A 28 -4.60 -4.85 3.69
N ILE A 29 -5.91 -4.81 3.86
CA ILE A 29 -6.55 -4.97 5.18
C ILE A 29 -6.16 -6.30 5.85
N GLU A 30 -6.02 -7.36 5.05
CA GLU A 30 -5.67 -8.71 5.50
C GLU A 30 -4.23 -8.80 6.03
N LEU A 31 -3.33 -7.98 5.48
CA LEU A 31 -1.91 -7.97 5.84
C LEU A 31 -1.59 -6.91 6.90
N PHE A 32 -2.51 -5.97 7.15
CA PHE A 32 -2.24 -4.77 7.93
C PHE A 32 -1.71 -5.06 9.34
N LYS A 33 -2.32 -6.01 10.08
CA LYS A 33 -1.90 -6.32 11.46
C LYS A 33 -0.45 -6.82 11.53
N ALA A 34 -0.09 -7.75 10.66
CA ALA A 34 1.26 -8.30 10.59
C ALA A 34 2.27 -7.21 10.14
N TRP A 35 1.88 -6.41 9.15
CA TRP A 35 2.68 -5.30 8.67
C TRP A 35 2.93 -4.25 9.78
N ALA A 36 1.89 -3.82 10.48
CA ALA A 36 1.99 -2.82 11.56
C ALA A 36 2.85 -3.33 12.72
N TYR A 37 2.70 -4.61 13.08
CA TYR A 37 3.55 -5.27 14.07
C TYR A 37 5.03 -5.19 13.68
N ILE A 38 5.37 -5.49 12.42
CA ILE A 38 6.75 -5.40 11.92
C ILE A 38 7.25 -3.95 11.93
N MET A 39 6.42 -2.98 11.49
CA MET A 39 6.79 -1.56 11.51
C MET A 39 7.16 -1.11 12.93
N PHE A 40 6.36 -1.48 13.92
CA PHE A 40 6.60 -1.10 15.31
C PHE A 40 7.80 -1.83 15.93
N HIS A 41 7.79 -3.16 15.92
CA HIS A 41 8.76 -3.95 16.67
C HIS A 41 10.12 -4.09 15.99
N ARG A 42 10.16 -4.12 14.65
CA ARG A 42 11.41 -4.31 13.91
C ARG A 42 12.02 -3.00 13.43
N HIS A 43 11.19 -2.02 13.08
CA HIS A 43 11.65 -0.77 12.48
C HIS A 43 11.52 0.45 13.41
N GLY A 44 10.89 0.31 14.59
CA GLY A 44 10.73 1.42 15.54
C GLY A 44 9.84 2.54 15.01
N LEU A 45 8.94 2.23 14.07
CA LEU A 45 8.03 3.18 13.45
C LEU A 45 6.68 3.16 14.15
N SER A 46 5.99 4.30 14.21
CA SER A 46 4.61 4.38 14.68
C SER A 46 3.64 4.49 13.51
N VAL A 47 2.46 3.89 13.68
CA VAL A 47 1.36 3.89 12.70
C VAL A 47 0.17 4.62 13.33
N SER A 48 -0.41 5.58 12.61
CA SER A 48 -1.51 6.45 13.08
C SER A 48 -2.47 6.80 11.95
N ASP A 49 -3.55 7.53 12.26
CA ASP A 49 -4.54 8.07 11.31
C ASP A 49 -5.08 7.01 10.32
N MET A 50 -5.48 5.87 10.87
CA MET A 50 -5.92 4.71 10.10
C MET A 50 -7.34 4.91 9.58
N SER A 51 -7.55 4.67 8.28
CA SER A 51 -8.87 4.67 7.66
C SER A 51 -9.01 3.53 6.66
N GLN A 52 -10.22 2.98 6.55
CA GLN A 52 -10.52 1.95 5.54
C GLN A 52 -10.81 2.60 4.20
N HIS A 53 -10.26 2.00 3.15
CA HIS A 53 -10.45 2.41 1.77
C HIS A 53 -10.78 1.20 0.91
N LEU A 54 -11.65 1.40 -0.08
CA LEU A 54 -11.84 0.46 -1.17
C LEU A 54 -11.05 0.97 -2.36
N TRP A 55 -10.05 0.20 -2.78
CA TRP A 55 -9.37 0.42 -4.04
C TRP A 55 -10.07 -0.35 -5.15
N VAL A 56 -10.14 0.24 -6.34
CA VAL A 56 -10.61 -0.41 -7.56
C VAL A 56 -9.71 0.00 -8.71
N ASP A 57 -9.47 -0.93 -9.63
CA ASP A 57 -8.76 -0.60 -10.86
C ASP A 57 -9.62 0.31 -11.78
N MET A 58 -8.97 0.90 -12.78
CA MET A 58 -9.64 1.80 -13.72
C MET A 58 -10.74 1.10 -14.54
N VAL A 59 -10.61 -0.20 -14.81
CA VAL A 59 -11.60 -0.96 -15.60
C VAL A 59 -12.88 -1.15 -14.78
N GLU A 60 -12.76 -1.53 -13.52
CA GLU A 60 -13.87 -1.67 -12.57
C GLU A 60 -14.50 -0.31 -12.25
N TYR A 61 -13.69 0.74 -12.09
CA TYR A 61 -14.19 2.09 -11.90
C TYR A 61 -15.07 2.54 -13.08
N GLU A 62 -14.59 2.37 -14.33
CA GLU A 62 -15.37 2.75 -15.50
C GLU A 62 -16.61 1.87 -15.70
N SER A 63 -16.54 0.58 -15.36
CA SER A 63 -17.71 -0.33 -15.46
C SER A 63 -18.85 0.05 -14.52
N ARG A 64 -18.55 0.68 -13.38
CA ARG A 64 -19.52 1.12 -12.35
C ARG A 64 -19.43 2.61 -12.03
N LYS A 65 -19.03 3.43 -13.00
CA LYS A 65 -18.78 4.86 -12.83
C LYS A 65 -19.92 5.61 -12.11
N SER A 66 -21.17 5.30 -12.45
CA SER A 66 -22.36 5.92 -11.86
C SER A 66 -22.55 5.65 -10.35
N ILE A 67 -21.90 4.63 -9.82
CA ILE A 67 -21.86 4.30 -8.38
C ILE A 67 -20.71 5.05 -7.72
N TYR A 68 -19.51 4.97 -8.30
CA TYR A 68 -18.31 5.56 -7.73
C TYR A 68 -18.28 7.08 -7.77
N ASP A 69 -18.86 7.72 -8.80
CA ASP A 69 -18.95 9.19 -8.91
C ASP A 69 -19.81 9.82 -7.82
N LYS A 70 -20.63 9.01 -7.11
CA LYS A 70 -21.43 9.46 -5.96
C LYS A 70 -20.65 9.42 -4.65
N LEU A 71 -19.49 8.77 -4.62
CA LEU A 71 -18.64 8.71 -3.44
C LEU A 71 -17.80 9.97 -3.33
N GLU A 72 -17.51 10.37 -2.09
CA GLU A 72 -16.74 11.57 -1.81
C GLU A 72 -15.26 11.37 -2.21
N GLN A 73 -14.76 12.27 -3.07
CA GLN A 73 -13.35 12.51 -3.41
C GLN A 73 -12.47 11.25 -3.53
N PRO A 74 -12.48 10.55 -4.69
CA PRO A 74 -11.53 9.48 -4.94
C PRO A 74 -10.09 9.97 -4.90
N GLU A 75 -9.21 9.16 -4.31
CA GLU A 75 -7.77 9.37 -4.36
C GLU A 75 -7.18 8.54 -5.51
N ALA A 76 -6.41 9.16 -6.40
CA ALA A 76 -5.70 8.44 -7.47
C ALA A 76 -4.57 7.60 -6.85
N VAL A 77 -4.78 6.28 -6.80
CA VAL A 77 -3.91 5.32 -6.15
C VAL A 77 -3.65 4.17 -7.10
N ASP A 78 -2.39 3.91 -7.38
CA ASP A 78 -1.97 2.86 -8.29
C ASP A 78 -1.44 1.66 -7.50
N HIS A 79 -1.68 0.47 -8.06
CA HIS A 79 -1.10 -0.78 -7.59
C HIS A 79 0.16 -1.08 -8.39
N ILE A 80 1.25 -1.35 -7.69
CA ILE A 80 2.55 -1.73 -8.24
C ILE A 80 2.82 -3.17 -7.83
N GLU A 81 2.94 -4.05 -8.82
CA GLU A 81 3.41 -5.41 -8.67
C GLU A 81 4.84 -5.49 -9.22
N LEU A 82 5.79 -5.88 -8.37
CA LEU A 82 7.17 -6.18 -8.75
C LEU A 82 7.37 -7.69 -8.72
N LEU A 83 7.54 -8.28 -9.89
CA LEU A 83 7.87 -9.68 -10.08
C LEU A 83 9.39 -9.81 -10.21
N ILE A 84 10.01 -10.61 -9.35
CA ILE A 84 11.45 -10.87 -9.34
C ILE A 84 11.66 -12.34 -9.69
N THR A 85 12.33 -12.58 -10.82
CA THR A 85 12.60 -13.93 -11.32
C THR A 85 14.00 -14.35 -10.87
N CYS A 86 14.10 -15.43 -10.10
CA CYS A 86 15.40 -16.00 -9.77
C CYS A 86 15.85 -16.95 -10.89
N GLY A 87 16.99 -16.70 -11.52
CA GLY A 87 17.47 -17.56 -12.63
C GLY A 87 17.85 -18.99 -12.21
N THR A 88 18.07 -19.23 -10.92
CA THR A 88 18.53 -20.52 -10.37
C THR A 88 17.41 -21.37 -9.77
N SER A 89 16.24 -20.80 -9.54
CA SER A 89 15.10 -21.48 -8.92
C SER A 89 13.83 -21.05 -9.64
N ASN A 90 12.89 -21.98 -9.84
CA ASN A 90 11.59 -21.68 -10.46
C ASN A 90 10.67 -20.84 -9.53
N THR A 91 11.26 -20.06 -8.62
CA THR A 91 10.60 -19.23 -7.61
C THR A 91 10.58 -17.78 -8.09
N CYS A 92 9.36 -17.25 -8.24
CA CYS A 92 9.13 -15.84 -8.44
C CYS A 92 8.82 -15.20 -7.07
N HIS A 93 9.48 -14.10 -6.74
CA HIS A 93 9.10 -13.29 -5.60
C HIS A 93 8.26 -12.11 -6.09
N THR A 94 7.07 -11.95 -5.52
CA THR A 94 6.17 -10.84 -5.84
C THR A 94 6.14 -9.84 -4.69
N VAL A 95 6.32 -8.57 -4.99
CA VAL A 95 6.13 -7.47 -4.05
C VAL A 95 4.96 -6.61 -4.53
N ASN A 96 3.95 -6.47 -3.67
CA ASN A 96 2.78 -5.63 -3.92
C ASN A 96 2.85 -4.32 -3.11
N ARG A 97 2.52 -3.21 -3.76
CA ARG A 97 2.43 -1.88 -3.14
C ARG A 97 1.27 -1.10 -3.73
N PHE A 98 0.59 -0.34 -2.88
CA PHE A 98 -0.36 0.68 -3.28
C PHE A 98 0.23 2.04 -2.92
N THR A 99 0.17 2.99 -3.85
CA THR A 99 0.74 4.33 -3.66
C THR A 99 -0.02 5.35 -4.46
N PHE A 100 0.12 6.63 -4.12
CA PHE A 100 -0.49 7.68 -4.94
C PHE A 100 0.10 7.65 -6.35
N HIS A 101 -0.73 7.95 -7.34
CA HIS A 101 -0.32 7.97 -8.75
C HIS A 101 0.96 8.80 -8.98
N GLN A 102 1.05 9.96 -8.34
CA GLN A 102 2.20 10.86 -8.45
C GLN A 102 3.51 10.29 -7.86
N ASP A 103 3.43 9.32 -6.96
CA ASP A 103 4.58 8.75 -6.24
C ASP A 103 5.09 7.44 -6.90
N VAL A 104 4.43 6.95 -7.96
CA VAL A 104 4.72 5.64 -8.58
C VAL A 104 6.19 5.49 -8.97
N ASP A 105 6.77 6.50 -9.61
CA ASP A 105 8.15 6.43 -10.09
C ASP A 105 9.18 6.51 -8.94
N GLU A 106 8.87 7.28 -7.90
CA GLU A 106 9.69 7.29 -6.68
C GLU A 106 9.67 5.91 -6.01
N ILE A 107 8.48 5.31 -5.85
CA ILE A 107 8.34 3.99 -5.24
C ILE A 107 9.03 2.90 -6.07
N LYS A 108 8.95 2.94 -7.40
CA LYS A 108 9.71 2.01 -8.26
C LYS A 108 11.22 2.14 -8.02
N SER A 109 11.73 3.37 -7.95
CA SER A 109 13.15 3.62 -7.67
C SER A 109 13.58 3.06 -6.31
N VAL A 110 12.77 3.29 -5.26
CA VAL A 110 13.00 2.73 -3.92
C VAL A 110 12.99 1.20 -3.94
N LEU A 111 12.02 0.56 -4.59
CA LEU A 111 11.95 -0.89 -4.69
C LEU A 111 13.17 -1.47 -5.41
N LEU A 112 13.63 -0.82 -6.49
CA LEU A 112 14.85 -1.21 -7.20
C LEU A 112 16.12 -1.07 -6.35
N SER A 113 16.17 -0.06 -5.48
CA SER A 113 17.33 0.16 -4.59
C SER A 113 17.53 -1.00 -3.60
N HIS A 114 16.47 -1.74 -3.28
CA HIS A 114 16.50 -2.91 -2.40
C HIS A 114 16.83 -4.23 -3.12
N LEU A 115 16.87 -4.24 -4.46
CA LEU A 115 17.30 -5.43 -5.21
C LEU A 115 18.82 -5.54 -5.19
N CYS A 116 19.33 -6.77 -5.11
CA CYS A 116 20.77 -7.01 -5.27
C CYS A 116 21.25 -6.68 -6.69
N GLU A 117 22.54 -6.38 -6.82
CA GLU A 117 23.13 -5.92 -8.07
C GLU A 117 23.04 -6.97 -9.19
N ASP A 118 23.12 -8.26 -8.85
CA ASP A 118 22.98 -9.36 -9.82
C ASP A 118 21.62 -9.36 -10.50
N ILE A 119 20.53 -9.21 -9.73
CA ILE A 119 19.16 -9.16 -10.27
C ILE A 119 18.94 -7.89 -11.08
N ARG A 120 19.52 -6.77 -10.63
CA ARG A 120 19.39 -5.47 -11.29
C ARG A 120 20.11 -5.44 -12.64
N SER A 121 21.32 -5.99 -12.68
CA SER A 121 22.17 -6.05 -13.89
C SER A 121 21.62 -7.05 -14.92
N SER A 122 21.09 -8.18 -14.47
CA SER A 122 20.46 -9.17 -15.34
C SER A 122 19.06 -8.76 -15.83
N LYS A 123 18.47 -7.72 -15.23
CA LYS A 123 17.07 -7.28 -15.47
C LYS A 123 16.06 -8.42 -15.29
N ASN A 124 16.31 -9.31 -14.34
CA ASN A 124 15.39 -10.40 -14.00
C ASN A 124 14.25 -9.92 -13.09
N TYR A 125 13.63 -8.80 -13.45
CA TYR A 125 12.49 -8.25 -12.74
C TYR A 125 11.54 -7.55 -13.72
N GLN A 126 10.27 -7.48 -13.34
CA GLN A 126 9.25 -6.78 -14.09
C GLN A 126 8.36 -6.00 -13.15
N PHE A 127 8.08 -4.74 -13.50
CA PHE A 127 7.01 -3.98 -12.88
C PHE A 127 5.74 -4.10 -13.72
N ILE A 128 4.63 -4.34 -13.05
CA ILE A 128 3.28 -4.20 -13.58
C ILE A 128 2.63 -3.10 -12.74
N VAL A 129 2.06 -2.09 -13.40
CA VAL A 129 1.36 -1.00 -12.71
C VAL A 129 -0.08 -1.00 -13.19
N THR A 130 -1.00 -1.07 -12.24
CA THR A 130 -2.43 -1.00 -12.47
C THR A 130 -2.96 0.30 -11.89
N THR A 131 -3.46 1.16 -12.77
CA THR A 131 -4.04 2.45 -12.37
C THR A 131 -5.40 2.23 -11.70
N GLY A 132 -5.67 2.98 -10.64
CA GLY A 132 -6.91 2.84 -9.90
C GLY A 132 -7.26 4.03 -9.02
N TYR A 133 -8.33 3.86 -8.26
CA TYR A 133 -8.83 4.85 -7.32
C TYR A 133 -9.12 4.21 -5.98
N ALA A 134 -8.76 4.91 -4.90
CA ALA A 134 -9.12 4.56 -3.54
C ALA A 134 -10.24 5.46 -3.02
N PHE A 135 -11.27 4.84 -2.46
CA PHE A 135 -12.44 5.50 -1.89
C PHE A 135 -12.48 5.26 -0.39
N LYS A 136 -12.53 6.33 0.40
CA LYS A 136 -12.68 6.21 1.85
C LYS A 136 -14.03 5.59 2.19
N MET A 137 -14.01 4.52 2.99
CA MET A 137 -15.22 3.88 3.48
C MET A 137 -15.72 4.62 4.74
N LYS A 138 -17.03 4.84 4.83
CA LYS A 138 -17.66 5.37 6.06
C LYS A 138 -17.68 4.24 7.09
N ASN A 139 -16.79 4.30 8.09
CA ASN A 139 -16.80 3.36 9.20
C ASN A 139 -17.77 3.85 10.29
N GLU A 140 -18.75 3.02 10.67
CA GLU A 140 -19.64 3.25 11.83
C GLU A 140 -19.00 2.80 13.16
N SER A 141 -17.76 2.30 13.17
CA SER A 141 -17.09 1.86 14.40
C SER A 141 -15.58 2.13 14.38
N GLU A 142 -15.19 3.29 14.92
CA GLU A 142 -13.77 3.66 15.13
C GLU A 142 -13.03 2.73 16.12
N GLY A 143 -13.74 1.87 16.86
CA GLY A 143 -13.15 1.08 17.95
C GLY A 143 -12.80 -0.38 17.64
N PHE A 144 -13.18 -0.96 16.50
CA PHE A 144 -13.14 -2.43 16.36
C PHE A 144 -11.86 -2.98 15.71
N LEU A 145 -11.12 -2.17 14.95
CA LEU A 145 -10.29 -2.76 13.90
C LEU A 145 -8.97 -3.40 14.37
N LEU A 146 -8.33 -2.96 15.47
CA LEU A 146 -6.91 -3.29 15.62
C LEU A 146 -6.38 -3.68 17.00
N GLY A 147 -6.97 -3.27 18.13
CA GLY A 147 -6.40 -3.60 19.45
C GLY A 147 -4.93 -3.15 19.63
N LEU A 148 -4.44 -2.29 18.73
CA LEU A 148 -3.12 -1.68 18.73
C LEU A 148 -3.30 -0.22 19.16
N GLU A 149 -3.79 0.02 20.38
CA GLU A 149 -3.74 1.36 20.98
C GLU A 149 -2.30 1.61 21.45
N GLY A 150 -1.44 1.95 20.49
CA GLY A 150 -0.08 2.40 20.73
C GLY A 150 -0.05 3.92 20.80
N SER A 151 -0.23 4.46 22.01
CA SER A 151 0.22 5.77 22.49
C SER A 151 0.09 6.96 21.54
N ASN A 152 -0.91 7.81 21.83
CA ASN A 152 -1.07 9.15 21.26
C ASN A 152 0.27 9.88 21.08
N CYS A 153 0.52 10.37 19.87
CA CYS A 153 1.63 11.28 19.54
C CYS A 153 1.33 12.72 20.03
N SER A 154 0.84 12.85 21.26
CA SER A 154 0.45 14.13 21.86
C SER A 154 0.56 14.08 23.38
N SER A 155 1.78 14.01 23.89
CA SER A 155 2.19 14.71 25.11
C SER A 155 3.67 14.46 25.32
N LEU A 156 4.45 15.53 25.29
CA LEU A 156 5.61 15.82 26.14
C LEU A 156 6.13 17.19 25.68
N PHE A 157 5.53 18.23 26.28
CA PHE A 157 6.23 19.48 26.57
C PHE A 157 7.26 19.21 27.66
#